data_AF-A0A8J3E6C7-F1
#
_entry.id   AF-A0A8J3E6C7-F1
#
_cell.length_a   1.000
_cell.length_b   1.000
_cell.length_c   1.000
_cell.angle_alpha   90.00
_cell.angle_beta   90.00
_cell.angle_gamma   90.00
#
_symmetry.space_group_name_H-M   'P 1'
#
loop_
_entity.id
_entity.type
_entity.pdbx_description
1 polymer ?
#
loop_
_entity_poly.entity_id
_entity_poly.type
_entity_poly.pdbx_seq_one_letter_code
_entity_poly.pdbx_strand_id
1 'polypeptide(L)'
;MLLASELIRRSRLIPPKAADRFLAACLGALLSTGAAAAQPNEVVAFDIPAQPLASALKAYGAAVPVQLFYDTDLVRGRQSSPVHGAFPSEAALHALLRGTGLSAASFDQGTVTILALPPRTGPMVDLQPAKARTMPFMPYLALVQAGLRSALCLSPATRLDPLERRFQLWLAPSGAVARAELLTPTGSSDRDRAYADALQTISIGEPPPSSMPEPVTLLILPRTTPDAAECSGSDQPAAFQAGSHG
;
A
#
# COMPACT_ATOMS: atom_id res chain seq x y z
N MET A 1 -0.07 -26.11 -66.17
CA MET A 1 -0.94 -25.98 -67.35
C MET A 1 -2.28 -25.47 -66.84
N LEU A 2 -2.87 -24.32 -67.18
CA LEU A 2 -2.61 -23.30 -68.19
C LEU A 2 -3.29 -22.00 -67.67
N LEU A 3 -2.66 -20.85 -67.95
CA LEU A 3 -3.20 -19.54 -68.38
C LEU A 3 -4.56 -19.01 -67.86
N ALA A 4 -4.65 -17.80 -67.30
CA ALA A 4 -4.42 -16.46 -67.90
C ALA A 4 -5.40 -16.10 -69.03
N SER A 5 -6.17 -15.01 -68.85
CA SER A 5 -6.69 -14.11 -69.90
C SER A 5 -7.31 -12.87 -69.22
N GLU A 6 -6.68 -11.68 -69.25
CA GLU A 6 -6.76 -10.63 -70.29
C GLU A 6 -8.19 -10.01 -70.39
N LEU A 7 -8.47 -8.69 -70.34
CA LEU A 7 -7.83 -7.49 -70.91
C LEU A 7 -8.35 -6.25 -70.13
N ILE A 8 -7.53 -5.30 -69.67
CA ILE A 8 -6.95 -4.15 -70.41
C ILE A 8 -7.95 -3.42 -71.32
N ARG A 9 -8.50 -2.30 -70.84
CA ARG A 9 -8.95 -1.20 -71.70
C ARG A 9 -8.44 0.16 -71.19
N ARG A 10 -7.27 0.51 -71.72
CA ARG A 10 -6.79 1.83 -72.19
C ARG A 10 -7.08 3.08 -71.34
N SER A 11 -5.99 3.58 -70.80
CA SER A 11 -5.70 4.91 -70.24
C SER A 11 -5.95 6.09 -71.20
N ARG A 12 -6.00 7.29 -70.59
CA ARG A 12 -5.94 8.71 -71.09
C ARG A 12 -7.24 9.45 -70.72
N LEU A 13 -7.30 10.62 -70.09
CA LEU A 13 -6.39 11.76 -69.88
C LEU A 13 -6.80 12.53 -68.59
N ILE A 14 -5.82 13.18 -67.96
CA ILE A 14 -5.88 14.23 -66.91
C ILE A 14 -5.77 15.61 -67.65
N PRO A 15 -5.92 16.86 -67.10
CA PRO A 15 -6.65 17.54 -65.98
C PRO A 15 -7.57 18.69 -66.56
N PRO A 16 -7.96 19.86 -65.93
CA PRO A 16 -7.61 20.45 -64.63
C PRO A 16 -8.69 21.18 -63.77
N LYS A 17 -8.37 21.23 -62.47
CA LYS A 17 -8.52 22.32 -61.46
C LYS A 17 -9.78 23.20 -61.50
N ALA A 18 -10.58 23.16 -60.43
CA ALA A 18 -10.59 24.19 -59.37
C ALA A 18 -11.80 24.04 -58.42
N ALA A 19 -11.52 24.23 -57.13
CA ALA A 19 -12.36 24.84 -56.09
C ALA A 19 -13.84 24.40 -55.93
N ASP A 20 -14.18 23.74 -54.83
CA ASP A 20 -14.85 24.33 -53.65
C ASP A 20 -15.31 23.17 -52.73
N ARG A 21 -14.71 23.02 -51.55
CA ARG A 21 -15.23 23.44 -50.24
C ARG A 21 -16.54 22.73 -49.80
N PHE A 22 -16.40 22.06 -48.64
CA PHE A 22 -17.42 21.55 -47.71
C PHE A 22 -18.14 20.23 -48.06
N LEU A 23 -17.88 19.16 -47.29
CA LEU A 23 -18.82 18.70 -46.24
C LEU A 23 -18.23 17.57 -45.36
N ALA A 24 -18.10 17.87 -44.08
CA ALA A 24 -18.29 17.02 -42.90
C ALA A 24 -17.81 15.55 -42.89
N ALA A 25 -16.63 15.30 -42.32
CA ALA A 25 -16.26 14.01 -41.77
C ALA A 25 -16.77 13.87 -40.31
N CYS A 26 -17.82 13.06 -40.10
CA CYS A 26 -18.22 12.59 -38.77
C CYS A 26 -17.35 11.39 -38.38
N LEU A 27 -16.15 11.63 -37.84
CA LEU A 27 -15.36 10.59 -37.19
C LEU A 27 -15.73 10.59 -35.70
N GLY A 28 -16.63 9.68 -35.34
CA GLY A 28 -17.09 9.48 -33.97
C GLY A 28 -15.93 9.07 -33.06
N ALA A 29 -15.47 10.01 -32.25
CA ALA A 29 -14.62 9.73 -31.11
C ALA A 29 -15.50 9.23 -29.96
N LEU A 30 -15.52 7.91 -29.75
CA LEU A 30 -15.96 7.35 -28.47
C LEU A 30 -14.95 7.80 -27.40
N LEU A 31 -15.32 8.85 -26.64
CA LEU A 31 -14.65 9.19 -25.41
C LEU A 31 -15.02 8.14 -24.36
N SER A 32 -14.14 7.16 -24.16
CA SER A 32 -14.14 6.31 -22.97
C SER A 32 -14.00 7.21 -21.74
N THR A 33 -15.11 7.47 -21.05
CA THR A 33 -15.09 8.10 -19.74
C THR A 33 -14.64 7.04 -18.75
N GLY A 34 -13.33 6.96 -18.49
CA GLY A 34 -12.82 6.16 -17.38
C GLY A 34 -13.33 6.77 -16.09
N ALA A 35 -14.16 6.03 -15.34
CA ALA A 35 -14.38 6.34 -13.94
C ALA A 35 -13.02 6.27 -13.25
N ALA A 36 -12.49 7.42 -12.86
CA ALA A 36 -11.32 7.47 -11.99
C ALA A 36 -11.73 6.83 -10.67
N ALA A 37 -11.40 5.55 -10.50
CA ALA A 37 -11.44 4.90 -9.20
C ALA A 37 -10.56 5.75 -8.27
N ALA A 38 -11.16 6.31 -7.23
CA ALA A 38 -10.44 7.08 -6.23
C ALA A 38 -9.31 6.21 -5.69
N GLN A 39 -8.07 6.66 -5.90
CA GLN A 39 -6.93 5.86 -5.50
C GLN A 39 -6.90 5.84 -3.96
N PRO A 40 -6.78 4.66 -3.33
CA PRO A 40 -6.78 4.53 -1.87
C PRO A 40 -5.65 5.31 -1.15
N ASN A 41 -4.73 5.91 -1.90
CA ASN A 41 -3.62 6.73 -1.42
C ASN A 41 -3.72 8.22 -1.81
N GLU A 42 -4.86 8.71 -2.30
CA GLU A 42 -5.02 10.15 -2.55
C GLU A 42 -4.95 10.93 -1.24
N VAL A 43 -4.06 11.91 -1.20
CA VAL A 43 -3.86 12.79 -0.05
C VAL A 43 -4.88 13.92 -0.12
N VAL A 44 -5.77 13.97 0.87
CA VAL A 44 -6.84 14.96 0.98
C VAL A 44 -6.64 15.80 2.24
N ALA A 45 -6.95 17.09 2.15
CA ALA A 45 -6.93 17.98 3.31
C ALA A 45 -8.21 17.79 4.13
N PHE A 46 -8.06 17.42 5.40
CA PHE A 46 -9.16 17.25 6.34
C PHE A 46 -9.12 18.34 7.40
N ASP A 47 -10.30 18.83 7.77
CA ASP A 47 -10.53 19.71 8.90
C ASP A 47 -11.78 19.24 9.64
N ILE A 48 -11.65 18.13 10.37
CA ILE A 48 -12.76 17.49 11.09
C ILE A 48 -12.45 17.59 12.59
N PRO A 49 -13.15 18.46 13.35
CA PRO A 49 -12.93 18.57 14.79
C PRO A 49 -13.45 17.32 15.52
N ALA A 50 -13.05 17.17 16.78
CA ALA A 50 -13.63 16.16 17.68
C ALA A 50 -15.13 16.43 17.87
N GLN A 51 -15.98 15.48 17.50
CA GLN A 51 -17.43 15.65 17.48
C GLN A 51 -18.16 14.30 17.56
N PRO A 52 -19.51 14.27 17.65
CA PRO A 52 -20.27 13.02 17.58
C PRO A 52 -19.86 12.19 16.37
N LEU A 53 -19.56 10.91 16.60
CA LEU A 53 -18.91 10.07 15.60
C LEU A 53 -19.75 9.96 14.31
N ALA A 54 -21.08 9.91 14.41
CA ALA A 54 -21.96 9.92 13.25
C ALA A 54 -21.77 11.18 12.38
N SER A 55 -21.65 12.36 13.00
CA SER A 55 -21.40 13.63 12.30
C SER A 55 -20.01 13.67 11.66
N ALA A 56 -19.00 13.16 12.37
CA ALA A 56 -17.64 13.03 11.87
C ALA A 56 -17.54 12.12 10.64
N LEU A 57 -18.16 10.94 10.68
CA LEU A 57 -18.19 10.01 9.55
C LEU A 57 -18.92 10.59 8.33
N LYS A 58 -19.98 11.37 8.56
CA LYS A 58 -20.67 12.11 7.50
C LYS A 58 -19.77 13.19 6.89
N ALA A 59 -19.04 13.96 7.69
CA ALA A 59 -18.08 14.95 7.22
C ALA A 59 -16.94 14.31 6.42
N TYR A 60 -16.43 13.17 6.89
CA TYR A 60 -15.42 12.39 6.18
C TYR A 60 -15.94 11.89 4.82
N GLY A 61 -17.12 11.25 4.78
CA GLY A 61 -17.73 10.77 3.53
C GLY A 61 -18.13 11.87 2.55
N ALA A 62 -18.21 13.13 2.98
CA ALA A 62 -18.40 14.28 2.10
C ALA A 62 -17.08 14.78 1.48
N ALA A 63 -15.94 14.51 2.13
CA ALA A 63 -14.61 14.91 1.65
C ALA A 63 -14.01 13.91 0.66
N VAL A 64 -14.41 12.64 0.73
CA VAL A 64 -13.85 11.55 -0.10
C VAL A 64 -14.95 10.69 -0.72
N PRO A 65 -14.78 10.21 -1.97
CA PRO A 65 -15.77 9.37 -2.65
C PRO A 65 -15.70 7.92 -2.14
N VAL A 66 -16.22 7.68 -0.94
CA VAL A 66 -16.23 6.37 -0.27
C VAL A 66 -17.62 6.02 0.25
N GLN A 67 -17.99 4.75 0.17
CA GLN A 67 -19.22 4.24 0.76
C GLN A 67 -18.91 3.58 2.11
N LEU A 68 -19.40 4.18 3.19
CA LEU A 68 -19.25 3.69 4.56
C LEU A 68 -20.44 2.80 4.95
N PHE A 69 -20.16 1.58 5.40
CA PHE A 69 -21.13 0.66 5.96
C PHE A 69 -20.88 0.44 7.44
N TYR A 70 -21.91 0.59 8.27
CA TYR A 70 -21.85 0.33 9.70
C TYR A 70 -23.24 0.22 10.31
N ASP A 71 -23.34 -0.47 11.44
CA ASP A 71 -24.53 -0.44 12.27
C ASP A 71 -24.59 0.90 13.02
N THR A 72 -25.75 1.56 13.01
CA THR A 72 -25.95 2.88 13.67
C THR A 72 -25.71 2.80 15.18
N ASP A 73 -25.94 1.63 15.78
CA ASP A 73 -25.70 1.41 17.21
C ASP A 73 -24.21 1.39 17.56
N LEU A 74 -23.33 1.06 16.61
CA LEU A 74 -21.88 1.11 16.83
C LEU A 74 -21.39 2.55 17.05
N VAL A 75 -21.99 3.54 16.39
CA VAL A 75 -21.52 4.93 16.43
C VAL A 75 -22.26 5.78 17.47
N ARG A 76 -23.38 5.30 18.00
CA ARG A 76 -24.24 6.02 18.95
C ARG A 76 -23.47 6.36 20.24
N GLY A 77 -23.51 7.63 20.63
CA GLY A 77 -22.88 8.11 21.87
C GLY A 77 -21.34 8.11 21.87
N ARG A 78 -20.68 7.78 20.75
CA ARG A 78 -19.22 7.84 20.62
C ARG A 78 -18.78 9.19 20.06
N GLN A 79 -17.60 9.62 20.47
CA GLN A 79 -16.94 10.84 19.98
C GLN A 79 -15.76 10.46 19.08
N SER A 80 -15.60 11.17 17.95
CA SER A 80 -14.44 11.01 17.09
C SER A 80 -13.21 11.72 17.68
N SER A 81 -12.02 11.24 17.28
CA SER A 81 -10.80 12.03 17.40
C SER A 81 -10.78 13.13 16.33
N PRO A 82 -10.08 14.25 16.56
CA PRO A 82 -9.91 15.29 15.54
C PRO A 82 -8.95 14.83 14.44
N VAL A 83 -9.20 15.28 13.20
CA VAL A 83 -8.33 15.07 12.04
C VAL A 83 -8.14 16.40 11.32
N HIS A 84 -6.94 16.96 11.42
CA HIS A 84 -6.57 18.24 10.82
C HIS A 84 -5.27 18.10 10.04
N GLY A 85 -5.29 18.44 8.75
CA GLY A 85 -4.13 18.39 7.86
C GLY A 85 -4.32 17.48 6.66
N ALA A 86 -3.24 17.26 5.91
CA ALA A 86 -3.24 16.45 4.71
C ALA A 86 -2.98 14.96 5.06
N PHE A 87 -3.94 14.09 4.73
CA PHE A 87 -3.85 12.66 5.01
C PHE A 87 -4.29 11.84 3.79
N PRO A 88 -3.70 10.65 3.57
CA PRO A 88 -4.37 9.62 2.78
C PRO A 88 -5.76 9.34 3.36
N SER A 89 -6.77 9.18 2.50
CA SER A 89 -8.16 8.97 2.91
C SER A 89 -8.31 7.87 3.98
N GLU A 90 -7.71 6.70 3.74
CA GLU A 90 -7.71 5.56 4.69
C GLU A 90 -7.09 5.95 6.05
N ALA A 91 -5.96 6.66 6.04
CA ALA A 91 -5.27 7.10 7.24
C ALA A 91 -6.12 8.10 8.05
N ALA A 92 -6.82 9.02 7.39
CA ALA A 92 -7.73 9.97 8.02
C ALA A 92 -8.88 9.25 8.73
N LEU A 93 -9.50 8.24 8.10
CA LEU A 93 -10.57 7.47 8.73
C LEU A 93 -10.08 6.72 9.97
N HIS A 94 -8.91 6.08 9.91
CA HIS A 94 -8.32 5.44 11.08
C HIS A 94 -8.02 6.44 12.19
N ALA A 95 -7.46 7.60 11.84
CA ALA A 95 -7.19 8.67 12.80
C ALA A 95 -8.48 9.18 13.47
N LEU A 96 -9.57 9.31 12.71
CA LEU A 96 -10.89 9.74 13.15
C LEU A 96 -11.51 8.74 14.15
N LEU A 97 -11.32 7.43 13.91
CA LEU A 97 -11.83 6.34 14.74
C LEU A 97 -10.99 6.05 15.98
N ARG A 98 -9.83 6.70 16.16
CA ARG A 98 -8.99 6.48 17.36
C ARG A 98 -9.76 6.79 18.65
N GLY A 99 -9.56 5.94 19.65
CA GLY A 99 -10.23 6.05 20.95
C GLY A 99 -11.70 5.64 20.95
N THR A 100 -12.31 5.42 19.77
CA THR A 100 -13.72 5.02 19.70
C THR A 100 -13.92 3.56 20.07
N GLY A 101 -12.92 2.68 19.94
CA GLY A 101 -13.09 1.24 20.03
C GLY A 101 -13.70 0.61 18.77
N LEU A 102 -13.62 1.32 17.63
CA LEU A 102 -14.01 0.84 16.31
C LEU A 102 -12.80 0.84 15.36
N SER A 103 -12.86 0.04 14.30
CA SER A 103 -11.91 0.02 13.21
C SER A 103 -12.62 0.06 11.86
N ALA A 104 -11.96 0.59 10.85
CA ALA A 104 -12.37 0.48 9.46
C ALA A 104 -11.70 -0.75 8.81
N ALA A 105 -12.41 -1.45 7.93
CA ALA A 105 -11.89 -2.49 7.07
C ALA A 105 -12.34 -2.22 5.63
N SER A 106 -11.39 -2.15 4.71
CA SER A 106 -11.63 -1.97 3.28
C SER A 106 -11.85 -3.35 2.64
N PHE A 107 -12.95 -3.48 1.89
CA PHE A 107 -13.28 -4.75 1.20
C PHE A 107 -12.98 -4.67 -0.30
N ASP A 108 -13.27 -3.52 -0.92
CA ASP A 108 -13.06 -3.27 -2.35
C ASP A 108 -12.69 -1.78 -2.57
N GLN A 109 -12.41 -1.42 -3.84
CA GLN A 109 -12.14 -0.03 -4.25
C GLN A 109 -13.35 0.87 -3.94
N GLY A 110 -13.28 1.62 -2.83
CA GLY A 110 -14.28 2.61 -2.44
C GLY A 110 -15.35 2.14 -1.45
N THR A 111 -15.28 0.90 -0.94
CA THR A 111 -16.20 0.40 0.09
C THR A 111 -15.48 0.07 1.39
N VAL A 112 -15.94 0.68 2.49
CA VAL A 112 -15.35 0.52 3.82
C VAL A 112 -16.43 0.14 4.84
N THR A 113 -16.16 -0.90 5.62
CA THR A 113 -17.03 -1.30 6.74
C THR A 113 -16.40 -0.88 8.07
N ILE A 114 -17.19 -0.29 8.96
CA ILE A 114 -16.76 0.04 10.32
C ILE A 114 -17.25 -1.06 11.27
N LEU A 115 -16.32 -1.61 12.02
CA LEU A 115 -16.51 -2.76 12.90
C LEU A 115 -16.05 -2.42 14.32
N ALA A 116 -16.62 -3.09 15.32
CA ALA A 116 -16.08 -3.01 16.67
C ALA A 116 -14.67 -3.62 16.70
N LEU A 117 -13.73 -2.93 17.34
CA LEU A 117 -12.47 -3.56 17.70
C LEU A 117 -12.78 -4.67 18.72
N PRO A 118 -12.25 -5.89 18.54
CA PRO A 118 -12.39 -6.91 19.56
C PRO A 118 -11.83 -6.36 20.87
N PRO A 119 -12.55 -6.54 21.99
CA PRO A 119 -12.05 -6.09 23.28
C PRO A 119 -10.67 -6.73 23.48
N ARG A 120 -9.72 -5.97 24.04
CA ARG A 120 -8.42 -6.49 24.47
C ARG A 120 -8.62 -7.35 25.72
N THR A 121 -9.36 -8.45 25.58
CA THR A 121 -9.63 -9.45 26.63
C THR A 121 -8.74 -10.68 26.48
N GLY A 122 -7.70 -10.60 25.63
CA GLY A 122 -6.62 -11.57 25.69
C GLY A 122 -5.96 -11.50 27.08
N PRO A 123 -5.51 -12.64 27.64
CA PRO A 123 -4.69 -12.60 28.84
C PRO A 123 -3.52 -11.64 28.61
N MET A 124 -3.16 -10.85 29.63
CA MET A 124 -1.88 -10.15 29.60
C MET A 124 -0.80 -11.22 29.42
N VAL A 125 -0.25 -11.29 28.21
CA VAL A 125 0.78 -12.27 27.89
C VAL A 125 2.05 -11.84 28.60
N ASP A 126 2.56 -12.70 29.47
CA ASP A 126 3.91 -12.55 30.02
C ASP A 126 4.92 -12.61 28.86
N LEU A 127 5.54 -11.47 28.54
CA LEU A 127 6.48 -11.37 27.42
C LEU A 127 7.90 -11.78 27.81
N GLN A 128 8.18 -11.98 29.10
CA GLN A 128 9.49 -12.34 29.62
C GLN A 128 10.06 -13.62 28.96
N PRO A 129 9.32 -14.74 28.83
CA PRO A 129 9.84 -15.92 28.15
C PRO A 129 10.11 -15.69 26.66
N ALA A 130 9.30 -14.89 25.97
CA ALA A 130 9.54 -14.55 24.57
C ALA A 130 10.81 -13.68 24.43
N LYS A 131 10.95 -12.65 25.28
CA LYS A 131 12.13 -11.79 25.33
C LYS A 131 13.41 -12.59 25.59
N ALA A 132 13.39 -13.51 26.56
CA ALA A 132 14.54 -14.35 26.89
C ALA A 132 14.98 -15.23 25.71
N ARG A 133 14.03 -15.78 24.93
CA ARG A 133 14.33 -16.57 23.71
C ARG A 133 14.91 -15.72 22.59
N THR A 134 14.50 -14.46 22.48
CA THR A 134 14.97 -13.54 21.43
C THR A 134 16.29 -12.87 21.77
N MET A 135 16.58 -12.65 23.06
CA MET A 135 17.75 -11.89 23.55
C MET A 135 19.10 -12.31 22.92
N PRO A 136 19.44 -13.61 22.78
CA PRO A 136 20.70 -14.04 22.19
C PRO A 136 20.87 -13.64 20.72
N PHE A 137 19.76 -13.37 20.04
CA PHE A 137 19.70 -13.12 18.60
C PHE A 137 19.55 -11.62 18.26
N MET A 138 19.47 -10.74 19.28
CA MET A 138 19.28 -9.30 19.10
C MET A 138 20.26 -8.64 18.12
N PRO A 139 21.58 -8.97 18.11
CA PRO A 139 22.51 -8.38 17.14
C PRO A 139 22.12 -8.69 15.68
N TYR A 140 21.76 -9.94 15.39
CA TYR A 140 21.33 -10.33 14.07
C TYR A 140 19.96 -9.73 13.71
N LEU A 141 19.02 -9.73 14.66
CA LEU A 141 17.70 -9.13 14.45
C LEU A 141 17.77 -7.61 14.23
N ALA A 142 18.80 -6.92 14.75
CA ALA A 142 19.06 -5.53 14.42
C ALA A 142 19.45 -5.34 12.95
N LEU A 143 20.24 -6.25 12.37
CA LEU A 143 20.55 -6.25 10.94
C LEU A 143 19.29 -6.52 10.09
N VAL A 144 18.47 -7.48 10.51
CA VAL A 144 17.17 -7.76 9.87
C VAL A 144 16.27 -6.52 9.91
N GLN A 145 16.18 -5.85 11.06
CA GLN A 145 15.38 -4.63 11.21
C GLN A 145 15.90 -3.48 10.32
N ALA A 146 17.22 -3.32 10.21
CA ALA A 146 17.83 -2.32 9.34
C ALA A 146 17.55 -2.59 7.85
N GLY A 147 17.72 -3.84 7.40
CA GLY A 147 17.41 -4.26 6.03
C GLY A 147 15.93 -4.07 5.69
N LEU A 148 15.04 -4.46 6.60
CA LEU A 148 13.59 -4.24 6.47
C LEU A 148 13.24 -2.75 6.36
N ARG A 149 13.79 -1.92 7.25
CA ARG A 149 13.56 -0.47 7.23
C ARG A 149 13.99 0.13 5.90
N SER A 150 15.20 -0.19 5.43
CA SER A 150 15.74 0.32 4.17
C SER A 150 14.84 -0.07 2.99
N ALA A 151 14.51 -1.36 2.85
CA ALA A 151 13.69 -1.86 1.75
C ALA A 151 12.28 -1.24 1.73
N LEU A 152 11.63 -1.13 2.89
CA LEU A 152 10.28 -0.55 2.99
C LEU A 152 10.26 0.96 2.82
N CYS A 153 11.38 1.66 3.03
CA CYS A 153 11.47 3.11 2.80
C CYS A 153 11.61 3.46 1.31
N LEU A 154 12.09 2.54 0.47
CA LEU A 154 12.22 2.77 -0.98
C LEU A 154 10.87 2.86 -1.71
N SER A 155 9.80 2.24 -1.17
CA SER A 155 8.48 2.25 -1.80
C SER A 155 7.51 3.25 -1.15
N PRO A 156 6.92 4.20 -1.91
CA PRO A 156 5.85 5.06 -1.39
C PRO A 156 4.63 4.29 -0.88
N ALA A 157 4.29 3.15 -1.51
CA ALA A 157 3.10 2.38 -1.16
C ALA A 157 3.20 1.74 0.23
N THR A 158 4.39 1.29 0.64
CA THR A 158 4.66 0.75 1.98
C THR A 158 4.88 1.84 3.02
N ARG A 159 5.37 3.03 2.63
CA ARG A 159 5.53 4.18 3.54
C ARG A 159 4.22 4.78 4.01
N LEU A 160 3.19 4.74 3.16
CA LEU A 160 1.88 5.34 3.41
C LEU A 160 0.89 4.39 4.07
N ASP A 161 1.31 3.17 4.44
CA ASP A 161 0.43 2.21 5.10
C ASP A 161 0.07 2.67 6.54
N PRO A 162 -1.21 2.98 6.82
CA PRO A 162 -1.62 3.49 8.13
C PRO A 162 -1.89 2.38 9.15
N LEU A 163 -1.73 1.12 8.77
CA LEU A 163 -2.11 -0.02 9.56
C LEU A 163 -0.92 -0.84 10.03
N GLU A 164 -1.16 -1.57 11.10
CA GLU A 164 -0.24 -2.60 11.55
C GLU A 164 -0.16 -3.73 10.53
N ARG A 165 1.05 -4.22 10.26
CA ARG A 165 1.30 -5.34 9.35
C ARG A 165 2.11 -6.42 10.02
N ARG A 166 1.73 -7.67 9.78
CA ARG A 166 2.42 -8.86 10.30
C ARG A 166 2.96 -9.69 9.17
N PHE A 167 4.23 -10.04 9.26
CA PHE A 167 4.92 -10.84 8.26
C PHE A 167 5.62 -12.03 8.91
N GLN A 168 5.77 -13.10 8.14
CA GLN A 168 6.72 -14.17 8.43
C GLN A 168 7.83 -14.16 7.38
N LEU A 169 9.08 -14.21 7.84
CA LEU A 169 10.26 -14.30 6.98
C LEU A 169 10.99 -15.61 7.22
N TRP A 170 11.42 -16.23 6.12
CA TRP A 170 12.38 -17.33 6.11
C TRP A 170 13.69 -16.82 5.52
N LEU A 171 14.81 -17.06 6.20
CA LEU A 171 16.11 -16.56 5.79
C LEU A 171 16.93 -17.70 5.21
N ALA A 172 17.50 -17.46 4.03
CA ALA A 172 18.44 -18.40 3.42
C ALA A 172 19.77 -18.41 4.19
N PRO A 173 20.58 -19.48 4.08
CA PRO A 173 21.95 -19.49 4.61
C PRO A 173 22.86 -18.38 4.04
N SER A 174 22.49 -17.76 2.92
CA SER A 174 23.19 -16.58 2.40
C SER A 174 22.87 -15.28 3.14
N GLY A 175 21.90 -15.29 4.07
CA GLY A 175 21.33 -14.10 4.67
C GLY A 175 20.28 -13.40 3.81
N ALA A 176 19.95 -13.92 2.62
CA ALA A 176 18.87 -13.39 1.80
C ALA A 176 17.50 -13.83 2.32
N VAL A 177 16.45 -13.05 2.09
CA VAL A 177 15.07 -13.49 2.36
C VAL A 177 14.69 -14.57 1.34
N ALA A 178 14.53 -15.81 1.80
CA ALA A 178 14.12 -16.94 0.97
C ALA A 178 12.62 -16.93 0.67
N ARG A 179 11.83 -16.47 1.66
CA ARG A 179 10.37 -16.34 1.55
C ARG A 179 9.90 -15.24 2.50
N ALA A 180 8.91 -14.48 2.06
CA ALA A 180 8.18 -13.54 2.88
C ALA A 180 6.68 -13.77 2.69
N GLU A 181 5.94 -13.81 3.79
CA GLU A 181 4.49 -13.99 3.78
C GLU A 181 3.82 -12.90 4.61
N LEU A 182 2.87 -12.20 3.98
CA LEU A 182 2.00 -11.24 4.66
C LEU A 182 0.84 -12.01 5.29
N LEU A 183 0.72 -11.96 6.62
CA LEU A 183 -0.30 -12.73 7.35
C LEU A 183 -1.71 -12.15 7.23
N THR A 184 -1.85 -10.93 6.71
CA THR A 184 -3.15 -10.28 6.51
C THR A 184 -3.07 -9.37 5.30
N PRO A 185 -3.85 -9.63 4.21
CA PRO A 185 -3.86 -8.78 3.02
C PRO A 185 -4.13 -7.31 3.38
N THR A 186 -3.51 -6.38 2.66
CA THR A 186 -3.67 -4.94 2.94
C THR A 186 -4.98 -4.35 2.42
N GLY A 187 -5.81 -5.14 1.74
CA GLY A 187 -6.99 -4.67 1.01
C GLY A 187 -6.66 -3.87 -0.25
N SER A 188 -5.41 -3.94 -0.73
CA SER A 188 -4.92 -3.25 -1.92
C SER A 188 -3.85 -4.10 -2.59
N SER A 189 -4.14 -4.57 -3.81
CA SER A 189 -3.21 -5.42 -4.58
C SER A 189 -1.87 -4.75 -4.86
N ASP A 190 -1.88 -3.43 -5.08
CA ASP A 190 -0.67 -2.66 -5.35
C ASP A 190 0.23 -2.59 -4.11
N ARG A 191 -0.38 -2.46 -2.93
CA ARG A 191 0.35 -2.39 -1.66
C ARG A 191 0.83 -3.78 -1.23
N ASP A 192 0.02 -4.82 -1.40
CA ASP A 192 0.41 -6.23 -1.19
C ASP A 192 1.64 -6.59 -2.06
N ARG A 193 1.62 -6.21 -3.34
CA ARG A 193 2.75 -6.40 -4.26
C ARG A 193 3.96 -5.57 -3.88
N ALA A 194 3.78 -4.32 -3.46
CA ALA A 194 4.88 -3.49 -2.98
C ALA A 194 5.57 -4.08 -1.75
N TYR A 195 4.83 -4.68 -0.81
CA TYR A 195 5.43 -5.41 0.31
C TYR A 195 6.18 -6.65 -0.16
N ALA A 196 5.58 -7.47 -1.02
CA ALA A 196 6.23 -8.68 -1.54
C ALA A 196 7.54 -8.34 -2.27
N ASP A 197 7.51 -7.36 -3.17
CA ASP A 197 8.67 -6.91 -3.95
C ASP A 197 9.75 -6.32 -3.03
N ALA A 198 9.38 -5.47 -2.05
CA ALA A 198 10.34 -4.89 -1.12
C ALA A 198 11.04 -5.96 -0.26
N LEU A 199 10.28 -6.89 0.31
CA LEU A 199 10.84 -7.92 1.20
C LEU A 199 11.77 -8.91 0.47
N GLN A 200 11.52 -9.18 -0.82
CA GLN A 200 12.37 -10.06 -1.62
C GLN A 200 13.74 -9.45 -1.98
N THR A 201 13.89 -8.13 -1.90
CA THR A 201 15.17 -7.47 -2.17
C THR A 201 16.11 -7.45 -0.96
N ILE A 202 15.65 -7.88 0.22
CA ILE A 202 16.42 -7.85 1.46
C ILE A 202 17.50 -8.94 1.45
N SER A 203 18.74 -8.53 1.71
CA SER A 203 19.86 -9.41 2.00
C SER A 203 20.64 -8.87 3.20
N ILE A 204 20.81 -9.72 4.22
CA ILE A 204 21.49 -9.38 5.48
C ILE A 204 23.02 -9.47 5.33
N GLY A 205 23.51 -10.22 4.34
CA GLY A 205 24.94 -10.42 4.11
C GLY A 205 25.61 -11.45 5.04
N GLU A 206 24.88 -11.94 6.04
CA GLU A 206 25.34 -12.95 7.00
C GLU A 206 24.27 -14.04 7.23
N PRO A 207 24.68 -15.31 7.41
CA PRO A 207 23.75 -16.40 7.71
C PRO A 207 23.00 -16.17 9.03
N PRO A 208 21.73 -16.59 9.14
CA PRO A 208 21.05 -16.61 10.43
C PRO A 208 21.78 -17.55 11.42
N PRO A 209 21.86 -17.20 12.72
CA PRO A 209 22.40 -18.08 13.75
C PRO A 209 21.67 -19.44 13.76
N SER A 210 22.42 -20.54 13.88
CA SER A 210 21.88 -21.90 13.73
C SER A 210 20.80 -22.31 14.73
N SER A 211 20.69 -21.61 15.87
CA SER A 211 19.67 -21.83 16.89
C SER A 211 18.53 -20.80 16.86
N MET A 212 18.53 -19.90 15.88
CA MET A 212 17.46 -18.91 15.72
C MET A 212 16.16 -19.61 15.29
N PRO A 213 15.04 -19.38 15.99
CA PRO A 213 13.74 -19.89 15.57
C PRO A 213 13.30 -19.29 14.22
N GLU A 214 12.89 -20.14 13.30
CA GLU A 214 12.26 -19.73 12.04
C GLU A 214 10.80 -20.23 11.96
N PRO A 215 9.89 -19.50 11.27
CA PRO A 215 10.11 -18.22 10.62
C PRO A 215 10.21 -17.05 11.62
N VAL A 216 10.96 -16.02 11.24
CA VAL A 216 11.00 -14.77 12.00
C VAL A 216 9.69 -14.04 11.79
N THR A 217 8.92 -13.83 12.87
CA THR A 217 7.67 -13.06 12.82
C THR A 217 7.96 -11.59 13.11
N LEU A 218 7.56 -10.72 12.19
CA LEU A 218 7.77 -9.28 12.28
C LEU A 218 6.45 -8.54 12.35
N LEU A 219 6.43 -7.52 13.22
CA LEU A 219 5.32 -6.59 13.36
C LEU A 219 5.79 -5.20 12.91
N ILE A 220 5.11 -4.65 11.91
CA ILE A 220 5.33 -3.28 11.46
C ILE A 220 4.20 -2.44 12.03
N LEU A 221 4.56 -1.49 12.88
CA LEU A 221 3.61 -0.59 13.49
C LEU A 221 3.32 0.61 12.59
N PRO A 222 2.11 1.17 12.65
CA PRO A 222 1.78 2.36 11.87
C PRO A 222 2.58 3.58 12.33
N ARG A 223 2.92 4.47 11.40
CA ARG A 223 3.74 5.68 11.64
C ARG A 223 3.04 6.82 12.38
N THR A 224 2.16 6.48 13.32
CA THR A 224 1.37 7.43 14.10
C THR A 224 1.96 7.69 15.49
N THR A 225 2.98 6.92 15.88
CA THR A 225 3.74 7.12 17.13
C THR A 225 5.06 7.84 16.82
N PRO A 226 5.53 8.77 17.68
CA PRO A 226 6.79 9.50 17.47
C PRO A 226 8.02 8.61 17.21
N ASP A 227 8.04 7.39 17.75
CA ASP A 227 9.12 6.40 17.57
C ASP A 227 9.00 5.53 16.32
N ALA A 228 7.95 5.69 15.50
CA ALA A 228 7.74 4.87 14.32
C ALA A 228 8.65 5.29 13.16
N ALA A 229 9.93 4.96 13.32
CA ALA A 229 10.99 4.78 12.34
C ALA A 229 10.89 5.71 11.13
N GLU A 230 11.29 6.97 11.29
CA GLU A 230 11.47 7.90 10.18
C GLU A 230 12.26 7.24 9.04
N CYS A 231 11.77 7.38 7.80
CA CYS A 231 12.60 7.12 6.62
C CYS A 231 13.54 8.32 6.45
N SER A 232 14.44 8.54 7.41
CA SER A 232 15.48 9.54 7.28
C SER A 232 16.56 8.97 6.36
N GLY A 233 16.99 9.78 5.38
CA GLY A 233 17.89 9.39 4.30
C GLY A 233 19.34 9.13 4.73
N SER A 234 19.60 8.71 5.98
CA SER A 234 20.94 8.37 6.48
C SER A 234 21.23 6.87 6.52
N ASP A 235 20.26 5.99 6.23
CA ASP A 235 20.46 4.54 6.08
C ASP A 235 20.70 4.16 4.61
N GLN A 236 21.64 4.86 3.96
CA GLN A 236 22.21 4.38 2.70
C GLN A 236 22.93 3.06 3.04
N PRO A 237 22.65 1.94 2.35
CA PRO A 237 23.40 0.72 2.60
C PRO A 237 24.87 1.04 2.38
N ALA A 238 25.68 0.84 3.41
CA ALA A 238 27.13 0.90 3.26
C ALA A 238 27.47 -0.05 2.13
N ALA A 239 27.84 0.50 0.97
CA ALA A 239 28.44 -0.28 -0.09
C ALA A 239 29.62 -0.99 0.58
N PHE A 240 29.51 -2.31 0.69
CA PHE A 240 30.56 -3.17 1.18
C PHE A 240 31.74 -2.97 0.20
N GLN A 241 32.65 -2.07 0.55
CA GLN A 241 33.87 -1.86 -0.21
C GLN A 241 34.68 -3.15 -0.09
N ALA A 242 34.58 -3.99 -1.11
CA ALA A 242 35.49 -5.08 -1.33
C ALA A 242 36.91 -4.48 -1.32
N GLY A 243 37.71 -4.87 -0.34
CA GLY A 243 39.11 -4.47 -0.27
C GLY A 243 39.84 -4.85 -1.56
N SER A 244 40.41 -3.87 -2.25
CA SER A 244 41.45 -4.12 -3.21
C SER A 244 42.79 -4.09 -2.47
N HIS A 245 43.39 -5.27 -2.33
CA HIS A 245 44.82 -5.39 -2.10
C HIS A 245 45.60 -4.62 -3.17
N GLY A 246 46.61 -3.88 -2.72
CA GLY A 246 47.70 -3.32 -3.49
C GLY A 246 48.86 -3.06 -2.54
#